data_AF-A0A934IM02-F1
#
_entry.id   AF-A0A934IM02-F1
#
_cell.length_a   1.000
_cell.length_b   1.000
_cell.length_c   1.000
_cell.angle_alpha   90.00
_cell.angle_beta   90.00
_cell.angle_gamma   90.00
#
_symmetry.space_group_name_H-M   'P 1'
#
loop_
_entity.id
_entity.type
_entity.pdbx_description
1 polymer ?
#
loop_
_entity_poly.entity_id
_entity_poly.type
_entity_poly.pdbx_seq_one_letter_code
_entity_poly.pdbx_strand_id
1 'polypeptide(L)'
;MQIALSNAVAAQRVLASSFSGASVVLDFTRGHAIWNGAFGPLAARLTCNRDAAALAPDTGGALRSFPANTLRCTSRGLLVEETRTNFVPNSFTPAPTDLALAAGTYTVSGLGTGTVSLTGAATGTATSAASVSFTLAAPGSVTLTPSAGVTFMQLENGAFATSPIATGATAATRDIDRITFSSVSWFDPQNCTLLVEWEQVAPATGAQTLVRWQNASFGRLRSGNFVVAQVNDASANLIFNAGSPGGPAPSGIHRLAAALAPNNMEVAWSGSLASGVVGSSIDTSGTPAPGATTFLVGAASTSECLNGWIRRLVFWPARLTQPHLFSVL
;
A
#
# COMPACT_ATOMS: atom_id res chain seq x y z
N MET A 1 -21.40 -5.11 27.63
CA MET A 1 -22.03 -4.57 26.40
C MET A 1 -22.03 -3.04 26.37
N GLN A 2 -22.43 -2.34 27.45
CA GLN A 2 -22.50 -0.87 27.50
C GLN A 2 -21.13 -0.15 27.35
N ILE A 3 -20.05 -0.74 27.87
CA ILE A 3 -18.66 -0.20 27.77
C ILE A 3 -18.09 -0.30 26.34
N ALA A 4 -18.47 -1.33 25.58
CA ALA A 4 -18.03 -1.48 24.20
C ALA A 4 -18.69 -0.44 23.26
N LEU A 5 -19.95 -0.11 23.53
CA LEU A 5 -20.69 0.92 22.81
C LEU A 5 -20.16 2.33 23.10
N SER A 6 -19.80 2.64 24.36
CA SER A 6 -19.23 3.95 24.71
C SER A 6 -17.88 4.20 24.03
N ASN A 7 -17.04 3.18 23.90
CA ASN A 7 -15.73 3.30 23.26
C ASN A 7 -15.83 3.46 21.73
N ALA A 8 -16.78 2.77 21.08
CA ALA A 8 -17.03 2.94 19.65
C ALA A 8 -17.52 4.35 19.31
N VAL A 9 -18.42 4.92 20.12
CA VAL A 9 -18.94 6.28 19.94
C VAL A 9 -17.85 7.33 20.20
N ALA A 10 -16.99 7.12 21.19
CA ALA A 10 -15.84 8.01 21.44
C ALA A 10 -14.84 7.98 20.28
N ALA A 11 -14.50 6.80 19.75
CA ALA A 11 -13.61 6.67 18.60
C ALA A 11 -14.20 7.32 17.34
N GLN A 12 -15.51 7.18 17.11
CA GLN A 12 -16.24 7.86 16.04
C GLN A 12 -16.14 9.38 16.16
N ARG A 13 -16.36 9.92 17.37
CA ARG A 13 -16.28 11.37 17.62
C ARG A 13 -14.88 11.92 17.37
N VAL A 14 -13.83 11.22 17.83
CA VAL A 14 -12.45 11.66 17.62
C VAL A 14 -12.12 11.69 16.12
N LEU A 15 -12.40 10.62 15.39
CA LEU A 15 -12.09 10.55 13.95
C LEU A 15 -12.89 11.54 13.11
N ALA A 16 -14.18 11.70 13.39
CA ALA A 16 -15.00 12.69 12.70
C ALA A 16 -14.54 14.13 13.00
N SER A 17 -14.08 14.40 14.23
CA SER A 17 -13.56 15.71 14.61
C SER A 17 -12.22 16.05 13.96
N SER A 18 -11.36 15.05 13.70
CA SER A 18 -10.07 15.25 13.02
C SER A 18 -10.20 15.64 11.55
N PHE A 19 -11.33 15.34 10.89
CA PHE A 19 -11.54 15.56 9.46
C PHE A 19 -12.87 16.25 9.20
N SER A 20 -13.06 17.44 9.77
CA SER A 20 -14.29 18.23 9.59
C SER A 20 -14.60 18.44 8.10
N GLY A 21 -15.87 18.23 7.72
CA GLY A 21 -16.35 18.35 6.35
C GLY A 21 -16.04 17.15 5.43
N ALA A 22 -15.31 16.13 5.90
CA ALA A 22 -15.07 14.92 5.11
C ALA A 22 -16.37 14.11 4.99
N SER A 23 -16.70 13.64 3.78
CA SER A 23 -17.84 12.75 3.56
C SER A 23 -17.43 11.28 3.62
N VAL A 24 -16.16 10.95 3.41
CA VAL A 24 -15.64 9.59 3.55
C VAL A 24 -14.35 9.60 4.35
N VAL A 25 -14.27 8.74 5.36
CA VAL A 25 -13.05 8.44 6.12
C VAL A 25 -12.91 6.93 6.22
N LEU A 26 -11.86 6.36 5.64
CA LEU A 26 -11.50 4.96 5.80
C LEU A 26 -10.29 4.87 6.74
N ASP A 27 -10.47 4.27 7.92
CA ASP A 27 -9.39 4.01 8.87
C ASP A 27 -9.06 2.51 8.86
N PHE A 28 -8.02 2.17 8.11
CA PHE A 28 -7.60 0.78 7.92
C PHE A 28 -6.94 0.20 9.17
N THR A 29 -6.33 1.04 10.01
CA THR A 29 -5.69 0.60 11.26
C THR A 29 -6.70 0.13 12.30
N ARG A 30 -7.95 0.58 12.17
CA ARG A 30 -9.07 0.23 13.06
C ARG A 30 -10.18 -0.56 12.36
N GLY A 31 -10.02 -0.86 11.07
CA GLY A 31 -10.95 -1.71 10.33
C GLY A 31 -12.32 -1.10 10.01
N HIS A 32 -12.46 0.22 10.00
CA HIS A 32 -13.78 0.86 9.84
C HIS A 32 -13.80 2.02 8.84
N ALA A 33 -15.02 2.39 8.45
CA ALA A 33 -15.34 3.48 7.55
C ALA A 33 -16.36 4.43 8.21
N ILE A 34 -16.22 5.73 7.95
CA ILE A 34 -17.26 6.72 8.12
C ILE A 34 -17.71 7.16 6.72
N TRP A 35 -19.01 7.15 6.47
CA TRP A 35 -19.61 7.46 5.19
C TRP A 35 -20.80 8.39 5.38
N ASN A 36 -20.69 9.64 4.93
CA ASN A 36 -21.69 10.69 5.17
C ASN A 36 -22.10 10.76 6.66
N GLY A 37 -21.12 10.66 7.56
CA GLY A 37 -21.33 10.63 9.01
C GLY A 37 -21.73 9.27 9.60
N ALA A 38 -22.12 8.28 8.78
CA ALA A 38 -22.50 6.95 9.23
C ALA A 38 -21.28 6.02 9.39
N PHE A 39 -21.16 5.37 10.53
CA PHE A 39 -20.09 4.40 10.80
C PHE A 39 -20.43 3.00 10.25
N GLY A 40 -19.45 2.30 9.71
CA GLY A 40 -19.62 0.92 9.21
C GLY A 40 -18.29 0.19 8.94
N PRO A 41 -18.34 -1.10 8.58
CA PRO A 41 -17.14 -1.88 8.28
C PRO A 41 -16.56 -1.52 6.89
N LEU A 42 -15.23 -1.63 6.74
CA LEU A 42 -14.55 -1.39 5.46
C LEU A 42 -15.07 -2.31 4.33
N ALA A 43 -15.37 -3.57 4.66
CA ALA A 43 -15.86 -4.57 3.71
C ALA A 43 -17.23 -4.22 3.09
N ALA A 44 -17.99 -3.30 3.70
CA ALA A 44 -19.23 -2.79 3.08
C ALA A 44 -18.95 -1.78 1.95
N ARG A 45 -17.71 -1.30 1.81
CA ARG A 45 -17.32 -0.26 0.84
C ARG A 45 -16.30 -0.77 -0.17
N LEU A 46 -15.38 -1.62 0.27
CA LEU A 46 -14.26 -2.11 -0.51
C LEU A 46 -14.35 -3.61 -0.73
N THR A 47 -13.94 -4.04 -1.92
CA THR A 47 -13.72 -5.44 -2.28
C THR A 47 -12.25 -5.68 -2.54
N CYS A 48 -11.77 -6.88 -2.24
CA CYS A 48 -10.45 -7.36 -2.61
C CYS A 48 -10.61 -8.50 -3.60
N ASN A 49 -9.91 -8.45 -4.73
CA ASN A 49 -9.75 -9.60 -5.62
C ASN A 49 -8.33 -10.15 -5.44
N ARG A 50 -8.25 -11.32 -4.79
CA ARG A 50 -7.04 -12.13 -4.58
C ARG A 50 -7.49 -13.58 -4.41
N ASP A 51 -7.07 -14.45 -5.32
CA ASP A 51 -7.60 -15.83 -5.43
C ASP A 51 -6.97 -16.82 -4.43
N ALA A 52 -6.30 -16.32 -3.40
CA ALA A 52 -5.64 -17.13 -2.39
C ALA A 52 -5.69 -16.49 -1.00
N ALA A 53 -5.63 -17.35 0.02
CA ALA A 53 -5.36 -16.92 1.38
C ALA A 53 -3.97 -16.28 1.47
N ALA A 54 -3.82 -15.34 2.40
CA ALA A 54 -2.56 -14.62 2.58
C ALA A 54 -2.36 -14.22 4.04
N LEU A 55 -1.12 -13.88 4.38
CA LEU A 55 -0.72 -13.45 5.71
C LEU A 55 -0.42 -11.96 5.71
N ALA A 56 -0.59 -11.31 6.86
CA ALA A 56 -0.09 -9.95 7.08
C ALA A 56 0.30 -9.77 8.56
N PRO A 57 1.45 -9.14 8.86
CA PRO A 57 1.82 -8.85 10.23
C PRO A 57 1.01 -7.67 10.80
N ASP A 58 0.71 -7.71 12.10
CA ASP A 58 0.26 -6.54 12.83
C ASP A 58 1.45 -5.67 13.30
N THR A 59 1.17 -4.58 14.01
CA THR A 59 2.22 -3.69 14.53
C THR A 59 3.16 -4.36 15.54
N GLY A 60 2.74 -5.49 16.15
CA GLY A 60 3.58 -6.30 17.03
C GLY A 60 4.37 -7.38 16.28
N GLY A 61 4.24 -7.48 14.95
CA GLY A 61 4.86 -8.51 14.14
C GLY A 61 4.11 -9.85 14.14
N ALA A 62 2.97 -9.97 14.84
CA ALA A 62 2.20 -11.19 14.85
C ALA A 62 1.47 -11.38 13.51
N LEU A 63 1.59 -12.56 12.91
CA LEU A 63 0.95 -12.87 11.63
C LEU A 63 -0.55 -13.11 11.80
N ARG A 64 -1.33 -12.50 10.93
CA ARG A 64 -2.78 -12.71 10.79
C ARG A 64 -3.07 -13.37 9.45
N SER A 65 -3.96 -14.35 9.44
CA SER A 65 -4.42 -15.03 8.23
C SER A 65 -5.69 -14.39 7.70
N PHE A 66 -5.73 -14.22 6.38
CA PHE A 66 -6.84 -13.67 5.64
C PHE A 66 -7.24 -14.64 4.54
N PRO A 67 -8.53 -15.01 4.44
CA PRO A 67 -9.03 -15.81 3.31
C PRO A 67 -8.81 -15.12 1.96
N ALA A 68 -9.06 -15.87 0.89
CA ALA A 68 -9.19 -15.29 -0.46
C ALA A 68 -10.23 -14.15 -0.45
N ASN A 69 -10.04 -13.18 -1.34
CA ASN A 69 -10.94 -12.03 -1.54
C ASN A 69 -11.24 -11.19 -0.29
N THR A 70 -10.38 -11.25 0.72
CA THR A 70 -10.52 -10.50 1.98
C THR A 70 -9.41 -9.45 2.13
N LEU A 71 -9.80 -8.24 2.54
CA LEU A 71 -8.89 -7.14 2.84
C LEU A 71 -7.90 -7.53 3.95
N ARG A 72 -6.60 -7.30 3.74
CA ARG A 72 -5.54 -7.56 4.73
C ARG A 72 -5.36 -6.37 5.67
N CYS A 73 -6.40 -6.07 6.45
CA CYS A 73 -6.35 -5.00 7.44
C CYS A 73 -5.84 -5.53 8.79
N THR A 74 -4.74 -4.95 9.28
CA THR A 74 -4.23 -5.16 10.65
C THR A 74 -4.14 -3.82 11.39
N SER A 75 -3.62 -3.81 12.62
CA SER A 75 -3.33 -2.55 13.33
C SER A 75 -2.32 -1.65 12.61
N ARG A 76 -1.61 -2.17 11.59
CA ARG A 76 -0.66 -1.41 10.77
C ARG A 76 -1.33 -0.70 9.58
N GLY A 77 -2.52 -1.14 9.17
CA GLY A 77 -3.27 -0.61 8.03
C GLY A 77 -3.74 -1.72 7.09
N LEU A 78 -4.09 -1.34 5.86
CA LEU A 78 -4.37 -2.26 4.74
C LEU A 78 -3.06 -2.57 4.02
N LEU A 79 -2.60 -3.82 4.09
CA LEU A 79 -1.46 -4.30 3.31
C LEU A 79 -1.86 -4.48 1.84
N VAL A 80 -1.04 -3.94 0.95
CA VAL A 80 -1.18 -4.10 -0.50
C VAL A 80 0.16 -4.49 -1.10
N GLU A 81 0.23 -5.66 -1.73
CA GLU A 81 1.46 -6.19 -2.30
C GLU A 81 1.23 -6.78 -3.70
N GLU A 82 2.27 -6.73 -4.52
CA GLU A 82 2.28 -7.31 -5.86
C GLU A 82 2.36 -8.84 -5.83
N THR A 83 2.20 -9.47 -7.00
CA THR A 83 2.37 -10.91 -7.16
C THR A 83 3.81 -11.33 -6.85
N ARG A 84 3.96 -12.38 -6.05
CA ARG A 84 5.25 -12.95 -5.67
C ARG A 84 5.18 -14.47 -5.56
N THR A 85 6.28 -15.14 -5.90
CA THR A 85 6.42 -16.59 -5.75
C THR A 85 7.44 -16.87 -4.67
N ASN A 86 7.07 -17.64 -3.64
CA ASN A 86 8.03 -18.22 -2.71
C ASN A 86 8.48 -19.57 -3.25
N PHE A 87 9.78 -19.68 -3.55
CA PHE A 87 10.39 -20.88 -4.10
C PHE A 87 10.76 -21.93 -3.05
N VAL A 88 10.78 -21.55 -1.77
CA VAL A 88 11.10 -22.46 -0.67
C VAL A 88 9.94 -23.45 -0.47
N PRO A 89 10.16 -24.77 -0.49
CA PRO A 89 9.17 -25.74 -0.06
C PRO A 89 9.05 -25.77 1.47
N ASN A 90 7.84 -26.03 1.96
CA ASN A 90 7.49 -26.17 3.37
C ASN A 90 7.97 -24.97 4.21
N SER A 91 7.62 -23.75 3.78
CA SER A 91 8.20 -22.50 4.29
C SER A 91 8.01 -22.27 5.80
N PHE A 92 7.04 -22.92 6.45
CA PHE A 92 6.81 -22.88 7.90
C PHE A 92 7.44 -24.03 8.69
N THR A 93 8.11 -24.97 8.02
CA THR A 93 8.98 -25.98 8.64
C THR A 93 10.33 -25.97 7.93
N PRO A 94 11.13 -24.89 8.09
CA PRO A 94 12.33 -24.68 7.30
C PRO A 94 13.37 -25.78 7.48
N ALA A 95 13.94 -26.26 6.38
CA ALA A 95 15.06 -27.19 6.35
C ALA A 95 16.07 -26.77 5.26
N PRO A 96 17.34 -27.21 5.34
CA PRO A 96 18.30 -26.93 4.26
C PRO A 96 17.73 -27.29 2.89
N THR A 97 17.77 -26.36 1.95
CA THR A 97 17.17 -26.51 0.62
C THR A 97 18.09 -25.93 -0.44
N ASP A 98 18.30 -26.68 -1.52
CA ASP A 98 18.97 -26.23 -2.74
C ASP A 98 17.94 -25.83 -3.80
N LEU A 99 18.01 -24.60 -4.28
CA LEU A 99 17.08 -24.05 -5.27
C LEU A 99 17.83 -23.65 -6.54
N ALA A 100 17.46 -24.25 -7.67
CA ALA A 100 17.92 -23.82 -8.99
C ALA A 100 17.06 -22.63 -9.45
N LEU A 101 17.70 -21.48 -9.66
CA LEU A 101 17.05 -20.22 -10.01
C LEU A 101 17.46 -19.79 -11.42
N ALA A 102 16.56 -19.14 -12.14
CA ALA A 102 16.88 -18.46 -13.40
C ALA A 102 17.63 -17.14 -13.12
N ALA A 103 18.18 -16.52 -14.17
CA ALA A 103 18.68 -15.16 -14.08
C ALA A 103 17.57 -14.20 -13.61
N GLY A 104 17.89 -13.29 -12.70
CA GLY A 104 16.90 -12.38 -12.11
C GLY A 104 17.31 -11.86 -10.73
N THR A 105 16.46 -11.01 -10.15
CA THR A 105 16.62 -10.47 -8.81
C THR A 105 15.75 -11.24 -7.82
N TYR A 106 16.33 -11.60 -6.68
CA TYR A 106 15.67 -12.38 -5.64
C TYR A 106 15.92 -11.77 -4.27
N THR A 107 15.03 -12.08 -3.33
CA THR A 107 15.18 -11.69 -1.92
C THR A 107 14.90 -12.89 -1.02
N VAL A 108 15.79 -13.12 -0.04
CA VAL A 108 15.60 -14.09 1.04
C VAL A 108 15.21 -13.36 2.32
N SER A 109 14.19 -13.88 2.98
CA SER A 109 13.72 -13.43 4.29
C SER A 109 13.36 -14.61 5.18
N GLY A 110 13.28 -14.37 6.49
CA GLY A 110 12.86 -15.39 7.45
C GLY A 110 12.22 -14.78 8.67
N LEU A 111 11.56 -15.60 9.48
CA LEU A 111 11.01 -15.22 10.79
C LEU A 111 11.57 -16.12 11.88
N GLY A 112 11.45 -15.65 13.12
CA GLY A 112 11.98 -16.30 14.31
C GLY A 112 13.24 -15.61 14.83
N THR A 113 13.95 -16.30 15.71
CA THR A 113 15.17 -15.80 16.37
C THR A 113 16.46 -16.29 15.71
N GLY A 114 16.34 -17.23 14.76
CA GLY A 114 17.46 -17.77 14.00
C GLY A 114 17.83 -16.92 12.78
N THR A 115 18.66 -17.52 11.93
CA THR A 115 19.21 -16.92 10.70
C THR A 115 19.08 -17.90 9.53
N VAL A 116 19.01 -17.37 8.31
CA VAL A 116 19.04 -18.18 7.09
C VAL A 116 20.31 -17.81 6.32
N SER A 117 21.26 -18.74 6.21
CA SER A 117 22.50 -18.56 5.46
C SER A 117 22.30 -18.94 4.00
N LEU A 118 22.86 -18.13 3.09
CA LEU A 118 22.86 -18.37 1.64
C LEU A 118 24.27 -18.78 1.19
N THR A 119 24.36 -19.81 0.36
CA THR A 119 25.62 -20.20 -0.32
C THR A 119 25.36 -20.61 -1.77
N GLY A 120 26.44 -20.76 -2.57
CA GLY A 120 26.36 -21.12 -3.98
C GLY A 120 26.44 -19.90 -4.90
N ALA A 121 25.47 -19.72 -5.79
CA ALA A 121 25.41 -18.61 -6.74
C ALA A 121 25.17 -17.24 -6.08
N ALA A 122 24.73 -17.23 -4.82
CA ALA A 122 24.60 -16.04 -3.98
C ALA A 122 25.09 -16.36 -2.55
N THR A 123 25.52 -15.33 -1.81
CA THR A 123 25.96 -15.47 -0.41
C THR A 123 25.33 -14.39 0.45
N GLY A 124 25.18 -14.67 1.75
CA GLY A 124 24.63 -13.72 2.72
C GLY A 124 23.95 -14.41 3.90
N THR A 125 23.37 -13.61 4.79
CA THR A 125 22.62 -14.10 5.94
C THR A 125 21.38 -13.24 6.18
N ALA A 126 20.20 -13.84 6.07
CA ALA A 126 18.93 -13.19 6.38
C ALA A 126 18.51 -13.46 7.82
N THR A 127 17.81 -12.49 8.41
CA THR A 127 17.21 -12.55 9.76
C THR A 127 15.77 -12.03 9.71
N SER A 128 15.06 -12.06 10.83
CA SER A 128 13.72 -11.45 10.94
C SER A 128 13.72 -9.93 10.82
N ALA A 129 14.85 -9.26 11.08
CA ALA A 129 14.98 -7.81 10.96
C ALA A 129 15.60 -7.35 9.63
N ALA A 130 16.24 -8.25 8.88
CA ALA A 130 16.98 -7.90 7.67
C ALA A 130 16.93 -9.03 6.63
N SER A 131 16.35 -8.72 5.47
CA SER A 131 16.37 -9.59 4.29
C SER A 131 17.66 -9.43 3.48
N VAL A 132 18.00 -10.42 2.66
CA VAL A 132 19.12 -10.36 1.72
C VAL A 132 18.59 -10.38 0.30
N SER A 133 18.85 -9.31 -0.45
CA SER A 133 18.52 -9.21 -1.88
C SER A 133 19.77 -9.44 -2.74
N PHE A 134 19.66 -10.18 -3.84
CA PHE A 134 20.75 -10.45 -4.77
C PHE A 134 20.24 -10.56 -6.21
N THR A 135 21.15 -10.44 -7.18
CA THR A 135 20.84 -10.58 -8.61
C THR A 135 21.75 -11.64 -9.22
N LEU A 136 21.15 -12.60 -9.91
CA LEU A 136 21.84 -13.61 -10.71
C LEU A 136 21.88 -13.15 -12.17
N ALA A 137 23.08 -12.99 -12.74
CA ALA A 137 23.24 -12.63 -14.15
C ALA A 137 22.96 -13.80 -15.11
N ALA A 138 23.03 -15.04 -14.63
CA ALA A 138 22.74 -16.28 -15.33
C ALA A 138 22.07 -17.26 -14.36
N PRO A 139 21.41 -18.33 -14.84
CA PRO A 139 20.86 -19.36 -13.95
C PRO A 139 21.91 -19.94 -13.01
N GLY A 140 21.52 -20.24 -11.77
CA GLY A 140 22.42 -20.75 -10.74
C GLY A 140 21.69 -21.31 -9.54
N SER A 141 22.38 -22.17 -8.78
CA SER A 141 21.83 -22.78 -7.57
C SER A 141 22.18 -21.97 -6.33
N VAL A 142 21.19 -21.71 -5.48
CA VAL A 142 21.36 -21.10 -4.17
C VAL A 142 20.91 -22.09 -3.10
N THR A 143 21.79 -22.36 -2.15
CA THR A 143 21.50 -23.18 -0.97
C THR A 143 21.08 -22.27 0.17
N LEU A 144 19.94 -22.58 0.79
CA LEU A 144 19.47 -21.93 2.00
C LEU A 144 19.64 -22.86 3.19
N THR A 145 20.31 -22.41 4.25
CA THR A 145 20.51 -23.18 5.47
C THR A 145 19.94 -22.41 6.67
N PRO A 146 18.73 -22.77 7.16
CA PRO A 146 18.19 -22.17 8.37
C PRO A 146 18.93 -22.70 9.61
N SER A 147 19.25 -21.81 10.55
CA SER A 147 19.73 -22.19 11.89
C SER A 147 18.58 -22.48 12.84
N ALA A 148 18.91 -22.94 14.06
CA ALA A 148 17.90 -23.18 15.09
C ALA A 148 17.12 -21.89 15.41
N GLY A 149 15.79 -22.02 15.55
CA GLY A 149 14.90 -20.91 15.87
C GLY A 149 14.35 -20.15 14.66
N VAL A 150 14.68 -20.53 13.42
CA VAL A 150 13.95 -20.07 12.24
C VAL A 150 12.60 -20.78 12.18
N THR A 151 11.50 -20.02 12.20
CA THR A 151 10.12 -20.54 12.16
C THR A 151 9.48 -20.37 10.80
N PHE A 152 10.08 -19.55 9.94
CA PHE A 152 9.66 -19.35 8.56
C PHE A 152 10.86 -18.94 7.72
N MET A 153 10.95 -19.40 6.47
CA MET A 153 11.88 -18.85 5.49
C MET A 153 11.23 -18.76 4.11
N GLN A 154 11.70 -17.80 3.33
CA GLN A 154 11.17 -17.49 2.02
C GLN A 154 12.28 -16.99 1.11
N LEU A 155 12.25 -17.44 -0.14
CA LEU A 155 13.03 -16.89 -1.24
C LEU A 155 12.04 -16.50 -2.33
N GLU A 156 12.00 -15.22 -2.67
CA GLU A 156 11.08 -14.66 -3.66
C GLU A 156 11.82 -14.00 -4.81
N ASN A 157 11.15 -13.93 -5.96
CA ASN A 157 11.54 -13.02 -7.03
C ASN A 157 11.25 -11.56 -6.63
N GLY A 158 12.20 -10.65 -6.79
CA GLY A 158 12.05 -9.23 -6.46
C GLY A 158 13.18 -8.70 -5.56
N ALA A 159 13.28 -7.37 -5.47
CA ALA A 159 14.37 -6.67 -4.77
C ALA A 159 14.13 -6.45 -3.27
N PHE A 160 12.97 -6.83 -2.75
CA PHE A 160 12.58 -6.68 -1.36
C PHE A 160 11.66 -7.84 -0.94
N ALA A 161 11.62 -8.11 0.36
CA ALA A 161 10.78 -9.15 0.95
C ALA A 161 9.31 -8.69 1.02
N THR A 162 8.38 -9.60 0.76
CA THR A 162 6.95 -9.36 1.02
C THR A 162 6.47 -10.15 2.23
N SER A 163 5.20 -9.99 2.60
CA SER A 163 4.59 -10.80 3.66
C SER A 163 4.76 -12.30 3.39
N PRO A 164 4.76 -13.14 4.45
CA PRO A 164 4.95 -14.58 4.30
C PRO A 164 3.97 -15.24 3.32
N ILE A 165 4.51 -15.97 2.35
CA ILE A 165 3.77 -16.83 1.43
C ILE A 165 3.98 -18.26 1.90
N ALA A 166 2.89 -18.87 2.40
CA ALA A 166 2.90 -20.25 2.83
C ALA A 166 3.08 -21.19 1.63
N THR A 167 4.02 -22.12 1.75
CA THR A 167 4.27 -23.17 0.75
C THR A 167 4.11 -24.54 1.39
N GLY A 168 3.63 -25.50 0.59
CA GLY A 168 3.70 -26.93 0.92
C GLY A 168 4.94 -27.54 0.29
N ALA A 169 4.83 -28.76 -0.24
CA ALA A 169 5.95 -29.45 -0.89
C ALA A 169 6.53 -28.76 -2.14
N THR A 170 5.81 -27.77 -2.70
CA THR A 170 6.21 -27.02 -3.88
C THR A 170 6.12 -25.52 -3.65
N ALA A 171 6.78 -24.76 -4.53
CA ALA A 171 6.65 -23.31 -4.59
C ALA A 171 5.16 -22.88 -4.68
N ALA A 172 4.84 -21.73 -4.11
CA ALA A 172 3.51 -21.13 -4.18
C ALA A 172 3.60 -19.66 -4.58
N THR A 173 2.60 -19.21 -5.33
CA THR A 173 2.48 -17.82 -5.78
C THR A 173 1.34 -17.15 -5.03
N ARG A 174 1.61 -15.99 -4.44
CA ARG A 174 0.59 -15.09 -3.91
C ARG A 174 0.22 -14.10 -5.01
N ASP A 175 -1.07 -13.97 -5.30
CA ASP A 175 -1.56 -12.97 -6.24
C ASP A 175 -1.44 -11.54 -5.68
N ILE A 176 -1.48 -10.57 -6.60
CA ILE A 176 -1.59 -9.15 -6.27
C ILE A 176 -2.91 -8.85 -5.54
N ASP A 177 -2.86 -7.95 -4.56
CA ASP A 177 -4.07 -7.39 -3.99
C ASP A 177 -4.69 -6.37 -4.93
N ARG A 178 -5.90 -6.65 -5.47
CA ARG A 178 -6.68 -5.64 -6.19
C ARG A 178 -7.83 -5.15 -5.33
N ILE A 179 -7.66 -3.98 -4.73
CA ILE A 179 -8.70 -3.36 -3.89
C ILE A 179 -9.47 -2.31 -4.70
N THR A 180 -10.79 -2.46 -4.73
CA THR A 180 -11.70 -1.57 -5.46
C THR A 180 -12.85 -1.12 -4.59
N PHE A 181 -13.38 0.07 -4.83
CA PHE A 181 -14.67 0.45 -4.28
C PHE A 181 -15.80 -0.30 -4.98
N SER A 182 -16.80 -0.72 -4.19
CA SER A 182 -18.04 -1.33 -4.69
C SER A 182 -18.94 -0.34 -5.45
N SER A 183 -18.82 0.95 -5.16
CA SER A 183 -19.46 2.04 -5.88
C SER A 183 -18.58 3.29 -5.80
N VAL A 184 -18.59 4.09 -6.87
CA VAL A 184 -17.81 5.33 -7.01
C VAL A 184 -18.69 6.58 -7.13
N SER A 185 -20.00 6.45 -6.96
CA SER A 185 -20.98 7.56 -7.08
C SER A 185 -20.75 8.73 -6.11
N TRP A 186 -19.95 8.52 -5.08
CA TRP A 186 -19.56 9.53 -4.09
C TRP A 186 -18.38 10.40 -4.53
N PHE A 187 -17.65 9.99 -5.56
CA PHE A 187 -16.40 10.59 -5.97
C PHE A 187 -16.57 11.45 -7.22
N ASP A 188 -16.27 12.74 -7.09
CA ASP A 188 -16.20 13.68 -8.21
C ASP A 188 -14.81 14.33 -8.26
N PRO A 189 -13.95 13.96 -9.24
CA PRO A 189 -12.61 14.54 -9.35
C PRO A 189 -12.62 16.01 -9.79
N GLN A 190 -13.76 16.59 -10.19
CA GLN A 190 -13.86 18.00 -10.57
C GLN A 190 -14.11 18.93 -9.39
N ASN A 191 -14.40 18.42 -8.19
CA ASN A 191 -14.49 19.27 -7.01
C ASN A 191 -14.31 18.44 -5.74
N CYS A 192 -13.07 18.08 -5.44
CA CYS A 192 -12.79 17.24 -4.29
C CYS A 192 -11.47 17.54 -3.61
N THR A 193 -11.30 16.97 -2.43
CA THR A 193 -9.99 16.77 -1.81
C THR A 193 -9.84 15.32 -1.39
N LEU A 194 -8.70 14.73 -1.69
CA LEU A 194 -8.30 13.40 -1.24
C LEU A 194 -7.10 13.52 -0.32
N LEU A 195 -7.07 12.76 0.77
CA LEU A 195 -5.90 12.55 1.62
C LEU A 195 -5.61 11.07 1.74
N VAL A 196 -4.36 10.68 1.53
CA VAL A 196 -3.88 9.31 1.82
C VAL A 196 -2.78 9.39 2.87
N GLU A 197 -2.91 8.60 3.93
CA GLU A 197 -1.84 8.28 4.87
C GLU A 197 -1.36 6.85 4.58
N TRP A 198 -0.06 6.67 4.35
CA TRP A 198 0.52 5.36 4.07
C TRP A 198 1.85 5.16 4.76
N GLU A 199 2.24 3.90 4.91
CA GLU A 199 3.57 3.48 5.33
C GLU A 199 4.24 2.77 4.15
N GLN A 200 5.35 3.33 3.70
CA GLN A 200 6.17 2.70 2.66
C GLN A 200 7.09 1.65 3.31
N VAL A 201 7.12 0.45 2.75
CA VAL A 201 7.94 -0.67 3.27
C VAL A 201 8.97 -1.10 2.24
N ALA A 202 8.60 -1.13 0.96
CA ALA A 202 9.50 -1.38 -0.14
C ALA A 202 9.99 -0.07 -0.79
N PRO A 203 11.27 0.01 -1.21
CA PRO A 203 11.73 1.13 -2.01
C PRO A 203 10.91 1.24 -3.30
N ALA A 204 10.58 2.47 -3.70
CA ALA A 204 9.86 2.70 -4.95
C ALA A 204 10.74 2.33 -6.15
N THR A 205 10.61 1.10 -6.65
CA THR A 205 11.27 0.63 -7.89
C THR A 205 10.50 1.03 -9.15
N GLY A 206 9.41 1.78 -9.00
CA GLY A 206 8.50 2.22 -10.06
C GLY A 206 7.39 3.13 -9.53
N ALA A 207 6.33 3.31 -10.31
CA ALA A 207 5.16 4.10 -9.91
C ALA A 207 4.27 3.31 -8.94
N GLN A 208 4.37 3.56 -7.64
CA GLN A 208 3.56 2.87 -6.63
C GLN A 208 2.23 3.60 -6.42
N THR A 209 1.11 3.03 -6.84
CA THR A 209 -0.19 3.71 -6.75
C THR A 209 -0.71 3.68 -5.31
N LEU A 210 -1.10 4.85 -4.79
CA LEU A 210 -1.82 4.97 -3.51
C LEU A 210 -3.32 4.86 -3.75
N VAL A 211 -3.83 5.67 -4.67
CA VAL A 211 -5.20 5.60 -5.18
C VAL A 211 -5.22 5.94 -6.66
N ARG A 212 -6.15 5.36 -7.40
CA ARG A 212 -6.37 5.68 -8.81
C ARG A 212 -7.85 5.65 -9.14
N TRP A 213 -8.33 6.69 -9.79
CA TRP A 213 -9.67 6.73 -10.37
C TRP A 213 -9.58 6.67 -11.89
N GLN A 214 -10.57 6.05 -12.52
CA GLN A 214 -10.56 5.80 -13.96
C GLN A 214 -11.95 5.98 -14.57
N ASN A 215 -11.95 6.42 -15.82
CA ASN A 215 -13.06 6.39 -16.78
C ASN A 215 -12.44 6.12 -18.17
N ALA A 216 -12.73 6.93 -19.20
CA ALA A 216 -11.98 6.95 -20.46
C ALA A 216 -10.50 7.40 -20.31
N SER A 217 -10.16 8.03 -19.18
CA SER A 217 -8.81 8.39 -18.75
C SER A 217 -8.60 8.01 -17.28
N PHE A 218 -7.56 8.54 -16.63
CA PHE A 218 -7.33 8.31 -15.20
C PHE A 218 -6.76 9.54 -14.50
N GLY A 219 -6.96 9.58 -13.19
CA GLY A 219 -6.09 10.33 -12.30
C GLY A 219 -5.65 9.44 -11.15
N ARG A 220 -4.53 9.80 -10.51
CA ARG A 220 -3.93 9.00 -9.46
C ARG A 220 -3.09 9.82 -8.51
N LEU A 221 -3.01 9.30 -7.29
CA LEU A 221 -2.00 9.65 -6.31
C LEU A 221 -1.04 8.47 -6.15
N ARG A 222 0.26 8.74 -6.05
CA ARG A 222 1.29 7.70 -6.01
C ARG A 222 2.39 8.03 -5.01
N SER A 223 2.97 7.01 -4.38
CA SER A 223 4.25 7.13 -3.69
C SER A 223 5.34 7.01 -4.77
N GLY A 224 6.16 8.05 -4.93
CA GLY A 224 7.17 8.04 -5.97
C GLY A 224 8.16 9.19 -5.83
N ASN A 225 9.38 8.94 -6.33
CA ASN A 225 10.48 9.89 -6.21
C ASN A 225 10.34 11.13 -7.11
N PHE A 226 9.49 11.08 -8.14
CA PHE A 226 9.42 12.13 -9.16
C PHE A 226 8.05 12.72 -9.39
N VAL A 227 6.97 11.97 -9.18
CA VAL A 227 5.60 12.50 -9.31
C VAL A 227 4.75 11.84 -8.25
N VAL A 228 3.93 12.63 -7.57
CA VAL A 228 3.02 12.20 -6.50
C VAL A 228 1.55 12.30 -6.91
N ALA A 229 1.23 13.13 -7.90
CA ALA A 229 -0.11 13.24 -8.47
C ALA A 229 -0.07 13.38 -9.99
N GLN A 230 -0.96 12.65 -10.67
CA GLN A 230 -1.23 12.80 -12.09
C GLN A 230 -2.73 12.89 -12.31
N VAL A 231 -3.16 13.88 -13.09
CA VAL A 231 -4.58 14.05 -13.43
C VAL A 231 -4.68 14.31 -14.92
N ASN A 232 -5.59 13.58 -15.56
CA ASN A 232 -5.91 13.75 -16.96
C ASN A 232 -7.29 14.40 -17.15
N ASP A 233 -7.48 15.04 -18.30
CA ASP A 233 -8.78 15.53 -18.75
C ASP A 233 -9.63 14.41 -19.41
N ALA A 234 -10.85 14.75 -19.82
CA ALA A 234 -11.75 13.81 -20.49
C ALA A 234 -11.25 13.29 -21.84
N SER A 235 -10.29 14.00 -22.47
CA SER A 235 -9.63 13.62 -23.73
C SER A 235 -8.34 12.83 -23.50
N ALA A 236 -8.08 12.43 -22.25
CA ALA A 236 -6.88 11.73 -21.79
C ALA A 236 -5.56 12.52 -21.89
N ASN A 237 -5.61 13.83 -22.03
CA ASN A 237 -4.40 14.67 -21.93
C ASN A 237 -3.98 14.80 -20.47
N LEU A 238 -2.68 14.74 -20.20
CA LEU A 238 -2.13 15.01 -18.88
C LEU A 238 -2.21 16.52 -18.60
N ILE A 239 -3.03 16.92 -17.63
CA ILE A 239 -3.26 18.33 -17.28
C ILE A 239 -2.67 18.73 -15.93
N PHE A 240 -2.24 17.75 -15.12
CA PHE A 240 -1.55 18.00 -13.87
C PHE A 240 -0.54 16.88 -13.61
N ASN A 241 0.70 17.26 -13.36
CA ASN A 241 1.80 16.31 -13.11
C ASN A 241 2.73 16.86 -12.02
N ALA A 242 2.35 16.67 -10.77
CA ALA A 242 3.05 17.26 -9.64
C ALA A 242 4.17 16.37 -9.10
N GLY A 243 5.37 16.93 -8.99
CA GLY A 243 6.57 16.27 -8.49
C GLY A 243 6.82 16.44 -7.00
N SER A 244 7.55 15.50 -6.40
CA SER A 244 8.13 15.66 -5.06
C SER A 244 9.65 15.79 -5.20
N PRO A 245 10.29 16.89 -4.75
CA PRO A 245 11.74 16.94 -4.62
C PRO A 245 12.15 15.95 -3.52
N GLY A 246 12.78 14.83 -3.89
CA GLY A 246 13.43 13.91 -2.94
C GLY A 246 12.69 12.62 -2.58
N GLY A 247 11.45 12.43 -3.05
CA GLY A 247 10.63 11.25 -2.72
C GLY A 247 10.34 11.05 -1.22
N PRO A 248 9.30 10.28 -0.85
CA PRO A 248 9.19 9.79 0.52
C PRO A 248 10.41 8.91 0.84
N ALA A 249 11.04 9.13 1.99
CA ALA A 249 12.05 8.19 2.48
C ALA A 249 11.40 6.80 2.59
N PRO A 250 12.08 5.71 2.19
CA PRO A 250 11.49 4.37 2.10
C PRO A 250 11.04 3.79 3.45
N SER A 251 11.30 4.47 4.56
CA SER A 251 10.81 4.13 5.89
C SER A 251 10.07 5.30 6.51
N GLY A 252 8.80 5.11 6.84
CA GLY A 252 8.03 6.09 7.59
C GLY A 252 6.56 6.06 7.24
N ILE A 253 5.80 6.83 8.02
CA ILE A 253 4.41 7.15 7.71
C ILE A 253 4.39 8.52 7.03
N HIS A 254 3.76 8.57 5.87
CA HIS A 254 3.67 9.75 5.00
C HIS A 254 2.21 10.13 4.77
N ARG A 255 2.00 11.38 4.38
CA ARG A 255 0.71 11.89 3.94
C ARG A 255 0.82 12.64 2.63
N LEU A 256 -0.21 12.50 1.82
CA LEU A 256 -0.35 13.15 0.53
C LEU A 256 -1.80 13.58 0.39
N ALA A 257 -2.00 14.86 0.16
CA ALA A 257 -3.31 15.45 -0.05
C ALA A 257 -3.38 16.10 -1.43
N ALA A 258 -4.47 15.89 -2.16
CA ALA A 258 -4.72 16.53 -3.45
C ALA A 258 -6.09 17.19 -3.45
N ALA A 259 -6.14 18.50 -3.69
CA ALA A 259 -7.34 19.28 -3.86
C ALA A 259 -7.53 19.58 -5.35
N LEU A 260 -8.65 19.15 -5.93
CA LEU A 260 -8.91 19.18 -7.37
C LEU A 260 -10.15 20.02 -7.66
N ALA A 261 -10.01 20.98 -8.58
CA ALA A 261 -11.09 21.68 -9.25
C ALA A 261 -10.64 22.15 -10.65
N PRO A 262 -11.56 22.44 -11.59
CA PRO A 262 -11.24 23.08 -12.86
C PRO A 262 -10.35 24.31 -12.65
N ASN A 263 -9.24 24.35 -13.37
CA ASN A 263 -8.27 25.44 -13.34
C ASN A 263 -7.75 25.77 -11.93
N ASN A 264 -7.80 24.81 -11.00
CA ASN A 264 -7.35 25.02 -9.63
C ASN A 264 -7.06 23.67 -8.94
N MET A 265 -5.97 23.02 -9.35
CA MET A 265 -5.50 21.78 -8.77
C MET A 265 -4.30 22.04 -7.89
N GLU A 266 -4.24 21.36 -6.75
CA GLU A 266 -3.14 21.47 -5.81
C GLU A 266 -2.84 20.12 -5.16
N VAL A 267 -1.56 19.84 -4.96
CA VAL A 267 -1.11 18.72 -4.14
C VAL A 267 -0.20 19.25 -3.04
N ALA A 268 -0.26 18.61 -1.87
CA ALA A 268 0.63 18.86 -0.75
C ALA A 268 1.05 17.52 -0.15
N TRP A 269 2.29 17.41 0.31
CA TRP A 269 2.80 16.17 0.89
C TRP A 269 3.67 16.42 2.11
N SER A 270 3.74 15.42 2.99
CA SER A 270 4.67 15.39 4.12
C SER A 270 5.77 14.36 3.89
N GLY A 271 7.00 14.71 4.26
CA GLY A 271 8.14 13.79 4.26
C GLY A 271 8.06 12.75 5.39
N SER A 272 7.32 13.07 6.45
CA SER A 272 6.91 12.18 7.55
C SER A 272 5.77 12.83 8.34
N LEU A 273 5.08 12.08 9.21
CA LEU A 273 4.08 12.63 10.14
C LEU A 273 4.59 13.80 11.02
N ALA A 274 5.89 13.90 11.23
CA ALA A 274 6.50 14.94 12.08
C ALA A 274 6.97 16.18 11.30
N SER A 275 7.03 16.10 9.96
CA SER A 275 7.72 17.11 9.14
C SER A 275 6.83 18.26 8.65
N GLY A 276 5.53 18.27 8.97
CA GLY A 276 4.60 19.21 8.33
C GLY A 276 4.60 19.07 6.80
N VAL A 277 4.15 20.12 6.10
CA VAL A 277 4.20 20.17 4.63
C VAL A 277 5.64 20.33 4.16
N VAL A 278 6.09 19.41 3.32
CA VAL A 278 7.45 19.41 2.75
C VAL A 278 7.45 19.95 1.32
N GLY A 279 6.30 19.97 0.67
CA GLY A 279 6.12 20.76 -0.55
C GLY A 279 4.69 20.75 -1.06
N SER A 280 4.45 21.59 -2.07
CA SER A 280 3.19 21.69 -2.78
C SER A 280 3.39 22.01 -4.26
N SER A 281 2.39 21.75 -5.09
CA SER A 281 2.36 22.20 -6.49
C SER A 281 0.94 22.63 -6.83
N ILE A 282 0.81 23.77 -7.48
CA ILE A 282 -0.47 24.36 -7.91
C ILE A 282 -0.48 24.42 -9.43
N ASP A 283 -1.60 24.04 -10.03
CA ASP A 283 -1.88 24.23 -11.45
C ASP A 283 -3.22 24.96 -11.60
N THR A 284 -3.20 26.04 -12.36
CA THR A 284 -4.35 26.91 -12.60
C THR A 284 -5.01 26.66 -13.96
N SER A 285 -4.74 25.52 -14.59
CA SER A 285 -5.23 25.19 -15.93
C SER A 285 -5.81 23.78 -16.02
N GLY A 286 -6.67 23.55 -17.01
CA GLY A 286 -7.25 22.23 -17.30
C GLY A 286 -8.45 21.87 -16.43
N THR A 287 -9.09 20.75 -16.75
CA THR A 287 -10.27 20.27 -16.03
C THR A 287 -10.19 18.76 -15.86
N PRO A 288 -10.19 18.23 -14.62
CA PRO A 288 -10.18 16.79 -14.38
C PRO A 288 -11.32 16.08 -15.13
N ALA A 289 -11.04 14.88 -15.64
CA ALA A 289 -12.07 14.06 -16.28
C ALA A 289 -13.21 13.73 -15.30
N PRO A 290 -14.49 14.04 -15.60
CA PRO A 290 -15.62 13.75 -14.71
C PRO A 290 -16.00 12.26 -14.71
N GLY A 291 -16.85 11.85 -13.77
CA GLY A 291 -17.56 10.57 -13.86
C GLY A 291 -16.64 9.34 -13.81
N ALA A 292 -15.82 9.23 -12.76
CA ALA A 292 -15.05 8.02 -12.51
C ALA A 292 -15.99 6.81 -12.45
N THR A 293 -15.61 5.72 -13.09
CA THR A 293 -16.33 4.43 -13.06
C THR A 293 -15.62 3.40 -12.18
N THR A 294 -14.33 3.59 -11.92
CA THR A 294 -13.52 2.72 -11.07
C THR A 294 -12.66 3.55 -10.13
N PHE A 295 -12.52 3.07 -8.89
CA PHE A 295 -11.61 3.63 -7.89
C PHE A 295 -10.82 2.49 -7.23
N LEU A 296 -9.52 2.49 -7.47
CA LEU A 296 -8.55 1.51 -7.01
C LEU A 296 -7.78 2.05 -5.81
N VAL A 297 -7.43 1.17 -4.88
CA VAL A 297 -6.68 1.49 -3.67
C VAL A 297 -5.41 0.62 -3.63
N GLY A 298 -4.25 1.26 -3.56
CA GLY A 298 -2.94 0.63 -3.39
C GLY A 298 -2.34 -0.10 -4.59
N ALA A 299 -3.13 -0.43 -5.62
CA ALA A 299 -2.62 -1.12 -6.80
C ALA A 299 -3.46 -0.81 -8.06
N ALA A 300 -2.78 -0.41 -9.13
CA ALA A 300 -3.42 -0.23 -10.45
C ALA A 300 -3.08 -1.33 -11.46
N SER A 301 -1.91 -1.96 -11.30
CA SER A 301 -1.42 -3.09 -12.09
C SER A 301 -0.36 -3.85 -11.28
N THR A 302 0.20 -4.91 -11.83
CA THR A 302 1.33 -5.64 -11.22
C THR A 302 2.57 -4.77 -11.07
N SER A 303 2.79 -3.82 -11.98
CA SER A 303 3.93 -2.88 -11.95
C SER A 303 3.64 -1.59 -11.17
N GLU A 304 2.39 -1.38 -10.75
CA GLU A 304 1.94 -0.18 -10.05
C GLU A 304 1.32 -0.47 -8.68
N CYS A 305 1.95 -1.38 -7.94
CA CYS A 305 1.54 -1.78 -6.60
C CYS A 305 2.31 -1.00 -5.53
N LEU A 306 1.64 -0.63 -4.44
CA LEU A 306 2.23 0.10 -3.32
C LEU A 306 3.36 -0.68 -2.65
N ASN A 307 3.17 -1.99 -2.45
CA ASN A 307 4.09 -2.82 -1.66
C ASN A 307 4.33 -2.21 -0.26
N GLY A 308 3.23 -1.93 0.43
CA GLY A 308 3.21 -1.19 1.69
C GLY A 308 1.82 -1.14 2.31
N TRP A 309 1.63 -0.23 3.26
CA TRP A 309 0.40 -0.14 4.05
C TRP A 309 -0.33 1.17 3.80
N ILE A 310 -1.62 1.09 3.47
CA ILE A 310 -2.49 2.27 3.51
C ILE A 310 -3.12 2.32 4.90
N ARG A 311 -2.91 3.43 5.61
CA ARG A 311 -3.40 3.62 6.97
C ARG A 311 -4.73 4.35 6.99
N ARG A 312 -4.87 5.36 6.12
CA ARG A 312 -6.08 6.18 6.03
C ARG A 312 -6.32 6.68 4.61
N LEU A 313 -7.58 6.74 4.21
CA LEU A 313 -8.06 7.46 3.03
C LEU A 313 -9.20 8.38 3.45
N VAL A 314 -9.10 9.67 3.14
CA VAL A 314 -10.12 10.67 3.46
C VAL A 314 -10.53 11.40 2.19
N PHE A 315 -11.81 11.70 2.07
CA PHE A 315 -12.37 12.46 0.97
C PHE A 315 -13.33 13.55 1.45
N TRP A 316 -13.16 14.73 0.87
CA TRP A 316 -14.07 15.86 0.97
C TRP A 316 -14.73 16.09 -0.39
N PRO A 317 -16.06 16.28 -0.45
CA PRO A 317 -16.80 16.60 -1.68
C PRO A 317 -16.67 18.09 -2.03
N ALA A 318 -15.50 18.65 -1.79
CA ALA A 318 -15.14 20.03 -2.07
C ALA A 318 -13.61 20.16 -2.15
N ARG A 319 -13.15 21.10 -2.98
CA ARG A 319 -11.76 21.55 -2.95
C ARG A 319 -11.50 22.32 -1.65
N LEU A 320 -10.62 21.81 -0.79
CA LEU A 320 -10.16 22.53 0.39
C LEU A 320 -9.30 23.72 -0.03
N THR A 321 -9.30 24.79 0.78
CA THR A 321 -8.35 25.90 0.61
C THR A 321 -6.94 25.44 0.95
N GLN A 322 -5.92 26.11 0.41
CA GLN A 322 -4.52 25.75 0.67
C GLN A 322 -4.19 25.68 2.18
N PRO A 323 -4.56 26.66 3.03
CA PRO A 323 -4.31 26.55 4.47
C PRO A 323 -4.97 25.33 5.11
N HIS A 324 -6.19 24.97 4.69
CA HIS A 324 -6.87 23.78 5.20
C HIS A 324 -6.21 22.50 4.68
N LEU A 325 -5.83 22.44 3.40
CA LEU A 325 -5.10 21.32 2.80
C LEU A 325 -3.79 21.03 3.56
N PHE A 326 -3.08 22.08 3.99
CA PHE A 326 -1.84 21.92 4.74
C PHE A 326 -2.08 21.46 6.17
N SER A 327 -3.20 21.86 6.79
CA SER A 327 -3.53 21.45 8.17
C SER A 327 -3.94 19.97 8.32
N VAL A 328 -4.29 19.29 7.22
CA VAL A 328 -4.65 17.86 7.23
C VAL A 328 -3.45 16.93 6.98
N LEU A 329 -2.26 17.50 6.73
CA LEU A 329 -0.98 16.80 6.62
C LEU A 329 -0.28 16.74 7.97
#